data_AF-A0A1Q3R076-F1
#
_entry.id   AF-A0A1Q3R076-F1
#
_cell.length_a   1.000
_cell.length_b   1.000
_cell.length_c   1.000
_cell.angle_alpha   90.00
_cell.angle_beta   90.00
_cell.angle_gamma   90.00
#
_symmetry.space_group_name_H-M   'P 1'
#
loop_
_entity.id
_entity.type
_entity.pdbx_description
1 polymer ?
#
loop_
_entity_poly.entity_id
_entity_poly.type
_entity_poly.pdbx_seq_one_letter_code
_entity_poly.pdbx_strand_id
1 'polypeptide(L)'
;MAQNDAKKALATKLAQLQLKTDGATMADQLTGSAVQPIVAGWSQRLDETVPPARQKDVRDKLDVELKKFADNTHKAVEAQVGKSAEAALVPIFMEKLSEDEMKTIIAYMESPASAKLQALGADATDAWAKRIIEATRSQVEAGAKTFESAANRIVGAAGGSGSGGNSPAKK
;
A
#
# COMPACT_ATOMS: atom_id res chain seq x y z
N MET A 1 -10.18 30.04 31.24
CA MET A 1 -10.37 30.40 29.82
C MET A 1 -9.02 30.41 29.09
N ALA A 2 -8.04 31.24 29.49
CA ALA A 2 -6.71 31.29 28.85
C ALA A 2 -5.96 29.94 28.67
N GLN A 3 -6.02 29.04 29.67
CA GLN A 3 -5.37 27.72 29.56
C GLN A 3 -6.02 26.82 28.49
N ASN A 4 -7.36 26.87 28.40
CA ASN A 4 -8.10 26.11 27.39
C ASN A 4 -7.81 26.63 25.97
N ASP A 5 -7.63 27.95 25.83
CA ASP A 5 -7.28 28.60 24.56
C ASP A 5 -5.86 28.22 24.11
N ALA A 6 -4.90 28.17 25.05
CA ALA A 6 -3.54 27.71 24.77
C ALA A 6 -3.49 26.24 24.32
N LYS A 7 -4.21 25.36 25.03
CA LYS A 7 -4.34 23.94 24.65
C LYS A 7 -4.98 23.77 23.28
N LYS A 8 -6.02 24.55 22.97
CA LYS A 8 -6.68 24.54 21.66
C LYS A 8 -5.75 25.00 20.54
N ALA A 9 -4.92 26.03 20.77
CA ALA A 9 -3.94 26.49 19.80
C ALA A 9 -2.89 25.40 19.48
N LEU A 10 -2.41 24.68 20.51
CA LEU A 10 -1.50 23.55 20.34
C LEU A 10 -2.16 22.40 19.57
N ALA A 11 -3.39 22.03 19.92
CA ALA A 11 -4.15 21.00 19.21
C ALA A 11 -4.38 21.36 17.74
N THR A 12 -4.66 22.63 17.44
CA THR A 12 -4.82 23.13 16.07
C THR A 12 -3.51 23.04 15.29
N LYS A 13 -2.39 23.48 15.90
CA LYS A 13 -1.07 23.36 15.28
C LYS A 13 -0.70 21.90 15.00
N LEU A 14 -0.99 20.99 15.93
CA LEU A 14 -0.75 19.56 15.75
C LEU A 14 -1.61 18.98 14.62
N ALA A 15 -2.89 19.36 14.53
CA ALA A 15 -3.76 18.95 13.42
C ALA A 15 -3.22 19.40 12.06
N GLN A 16 -2.68 20.62 11.98
CA GLN A 16 -2.07 21.14 10.75
C GLN A 16 -0.77 20.41 10.39
N LEU A 17 0.07 20.06 11.39
CA LEU A 17 1.26 19.24 11.15
C LEU A 17 0.90 17.84 10.66
N GLN A 18 -0.14 17.21 11.23
CA GLN A 18 -0.64 15.92 10.77
C GLN A 18 -1.18 16.00 9.34
N LEU A 19 -1.99 17.01 9.04
CA LEU A 19 -2.50 17.26 7.69
C LEU A 19 -1.36 17.43 6.68
N LYS A 20 -0.31 18.18 7.03
CA LYS A 20 0.86 18.36 6.17
C LYS A 20 1.62 17.05 5.93
N THR A 21 1.66 16.16 6.92
CA THR A 21 2.42 14.91 6.85
C THR A 21 1.65 13.84 6.09
N ASP A 22 0.36 13.68 6.40
CA ASP A 22 -0.44 12.54 5.95
C ASP A 22 -1.52 12.90 4.93
N GLY A 23 -1.81 14.18 4.74
CA GLY A 23 -2.97 14.64 3.97
C GLY A 23 -2.94 14.18 2.50
N ALA A 24 -1.79 14.26 1.85
CA ALA A 24 -1.62 13.80 0.47
C ALA A 24 -1.84 12.29 0.36
N THR A 25 -1.16 11.49 1.20
CA THR A 25 -1.32 10.04 1.24
C THR A 25 -2.76 9.63 1.53
N MET A 26 -3.44 10.33 2.45
CA MET A 26 -4.85 10.10 2.75
C MET A 26 -5.75 10.40 1.54
N ALA A 27 -5.48 11.49 0.82
CA ALA A 27 -6.22 11.83 -0.39
C ALA A 27 -6.02 10.78 -1.50
N ASP A 28 -4.78 10.32 -1.71
CA ASP A 28 -4.45 9.26 -2.66
C ASP A 28 -5.15 7.95 -2.30
N GLN A 29 -5.09 7.54 -1.05
CA GLN A 29 -5.71 6.29 -0.57
C GLN A 29 -7.24 6.34 -0.76
N LEU A 30 -7.90 7.41 -0.33
CA LEU A 30 -9.35 7.55 -0.45
C LEU A 30 -9.79 7.64 -1.92
N THR A 31 -9.03 8.37 -2.75
CA THR A 31 -9.28 8.44 -4.19
C THR A 31 -9.14 7.06 -4.84
N GLY A 32 -8.06 6.35 -4.57
CA GLY A 32 -7.85 4.99 -5.07
C GLY A 32 -9.00 4.06 -4.69
N SER A 33 -9.42 4.10 -3.42
CA SER A 33 -10.54 3.28 -2.93
C SER A 33 -11.87 3.57 -3.65
N ALA A 34 -12.11 4.82 -4.04
CA ALA A 34 -13.31 5.24 -4.76
C ALA A 34 -13.25 4.91 -6.26
N VAL A 35 -12.07 5.04 -6.88
CA VAL A 35 -11.88 4.88 -8.33
C VAL A 35 -11.74 3.41 -8.74
N GLN A 36 -11.07 2.60 -7.94
CA GLN A 36 -10.67 1.24 -8.32
C GLN A 36 -11.85 0.30 -8.68
N PRO A 37 -12.99 0.30 -7.94
CA PRO A 37 -14.14 -0.52 -8.30
C PRO A 37 -14.75 -0.14 -9.66
N ILE A 38 -14.70 1.14 -10.02
CA ILE A 38 -15.23 1.65 -11.29
C ILE A 38 -14.35 1.18 -12.44
N VAL A 39 -13.03 1.28 -12.30
CA VAL A 39 -12.06 0.79 -13.29
C VAL A 39 -12.24 -0.71 -13.52
N ALA A 40 -12.31 -1.50 -12.44
CA ALA A 40 -12.50 -2.96 -12.53
C ALA A 40 -13.81 -3.33 -13.24
N GLY A 41 -14.92 -2.66 -12.87
CA GLY A 41 -16.23 -2.92 -13.47
C GLY A 41 -16.29 -2.59 -14.97
N TRP A 42 -15.58 -1.55 -15.43
CA TRP A 42 -15.51 -1.24 -16.85
C TRP A 42 -14.58 -2.16 -17.63
N SER A 43 -13.45 -2.58 -17.05
CA SER A 43 -12.54 -3.55 -17.70
C SER A 43 -13.29 -4.84 -18.04
N GLN A 44 -14.07 -5.37 -17.09
CA GLN A 44 -14.87 -6.57 -17.31
C GLN A 44 -15.89 -6.37 -18.43
N ARG A 45 -16.66 -5.27 -18.42
CA ARG A 45 -17.66 -4.99 -19.46
C ARG A 45 -17.03 -4.83 -20.83
N LEU A 46 -15.85 -4.24 -20.93
CA LEU A 46 -15.16 -4.07 -22.22
C LEU A 46 -14.77 -5.41 -22.81
N ASP A 47 -14.26 -6.32 -21.99
CA ASP A 47 -13.88 -7.66 -22.41
C ASP A 47 -15.09 -8.50 -22.84
N GLU A 48 -16.25 -8.31 -22.19
CA GLU A 48 -17.51 -9.00 -22.52
C GLU A 48 -18.25 -8.44 -23.75
N THR A 49 -18.19 -7.12 -23.97
CA THR A 49 -19.09 -6.44 -24.92
C THR A 49 -18.41 -5.85 -26.15
N VAL A 50 -17.07 -5.72 -26.16
CA VAL A 50 -16.34 -5.08 -27.26
C VAL A 50 -15.55 -6.13 -28.05
N PRO A 51 -15.76 -6.24 -29.38
CA PRO A 51 -14.98 -7.14 -30.23
C PRO A 51 -13.47 -6.84 -30.15
N PRO A 52 -12.57 -7.85 -30.18
CA PRO A 52 -11.13 -7.67 -30.00
C PRO A 52 -10.51 -6.59 -30.89
N ALA A 53 -10.94 -6.51 -32.16
CA ALA A 53 -10.45 -5.52 -33.12
C ALA A 53 -10.71 -4.05 -32.72
N ARG A 54 -11.67 -3.81 -31.81
CA ARG A 54 -12.03 -2.47 -31.32
C ARG A 54 -11.63 -2.22 -29.87
N GLN A 55 -11.17 -3.25 -29.16
CA GLN A 55 -10.86 -3.14 -27.73
C GLN A 55 -9.81 -2.09 -27.45
N LYS A 56 -8.75 -2.00 -28.28
CA LYS A 56 -7.71 -0.98 -28.11
C LYS A 56 -8.28 0.45 -28.17
N ASP A 57 -8.96 0.78 -29.26
CA ASP A 57 -9.53 2.13 -29.44
C ASP A 57 -10.54 2.51 -28.35
N VAL A 58 -11.33 1.54 -27.87
CA VAL A 58 -12.29 1.76 -26.79
C VAL A 58 -11.57 1.92 -25.45
N ARG A 59 -10.53 1.13 -25.16
CA ARG A 59 -9.68 1.27 -23.96
C ARG A 59 -9.02 2.64 -23.94
N ASP A 60 -8.39 3.06 -25.03
CA ASP A 60 -7.70 4.36 -25.10
C ASP A 60 -8.66 5.54 -24.83
N LYS A 61 -9.91 5.48 -25.32
CA LYS A 61 -10.95 6.49 -25.01
C LYS A 61 -11.43 6.43 -23.56
N LEU A 62 -11.62 5.22 -23.04
CA LEU A 62 -12.05 5.02 -21.67
C LEU A 62 -10.98 5.49 -20.68
N ASP A 63 -9.69 5.26 -20.96
CA ASP A 63 -8.57 5.69 -20.13
C ASP A 63 -8.54 7.22 -19.97
N VAL A 64 -8.86 7.98 -21.03
CA VAL A 64 -8.98 9.44 -20.95
C VAL A 64 -10.10 9.86 -19.99
N GLU A 65 -11.27 9.23 -20.07
CA GLU A 65 -12.39 9.55 -19.19
C GLU A 65 -12.16 9.08 -17.75
N LEU A 66 -11.54 7.91 -17.57
CA LEU A 66 -11.12 7.39 -16.27
C LEU A 66 -10.10 8.32 -15.61
N LYS A 67 -9.14 8.84 -16.39
CA LYS A 67 -8.19 9.83 -15.88
C LYS A 67 -8.88 11.12 -15.43
N LYS A 68 -9.80 11.67 -16.22
CA LYS A 68 -10.58 12.85 -15.82
C LYS A 68 -11.38 12.60 -14.55
N PHE A 69 -12.04 11.44 -14.48
CA PHE A 69 -12.81 11.03 -13.31
C PHE A 69 -11.92 10.90 -12.06
N ALA A 70 -10.77 10.23 -12.17
CA ALA A 70 -9.82 10.09 -11.09
C ALA A 70 -9.26 11.45 -10.64
N ASP A 71 -8.85 12.31 -11.57
CA ASP A 71 -8.31 13.64 -11.28
C ASP A 71 -9.37 14.53 -10.59
N ASN A 72 -10.63 14.47 -11.03
CA ASN A 72 -11.73 15.22 -10.41
C ASN A 72 -12.08 14.67 -9.02
N THR A 73 -12.07 13.34 -8.87
CA THR A 73 -12.30 12.67 -7.58
C THR A 73 -11.21 13.04 -6.60
N HIS A 74 -9.94 13.00 -7.03
CA HIS A 74 -8.80 13.41 -6.22
C HIS A 74 -8.97 14.83 -5.70
N LYS A 75 -9.27 15.80 -6.58
CA LYS A 75 -9.48 17.20 -6.18
C LYS A 75 -10.61 17.34 -5.17
N ALA A 76 -11.71 16.61 -5.34
CA ALA A 76 -12.82 16.64 -4.40
C ALA A 76 -12.45 16.05 -3.03
N VAL A 77 -11.74 14.93 -3.03
CA VAL A 77 -11.25 14.25 -1.82
C VAL A 77 -10.21 15.10 -1.09
N GLU A 78 -9.18 15.59 -1.79
CA GLU A 78 -8.11 16.44 -1.25
C GLU A 78 -8.69 17.71 -0.60
N ALA A 79 -9.64 18.37 -1.27
CA ALA A 79 -10.31 19.53 -0.71
C ALA A 79 -11.04 19.20 0.61
N GLN A 80 -11.62 18.00 0.72
CA GLN A 80 -12.31 17.56 1.93
C GLN A 80 -11.33 17.16 3.03
N VAL A 81 -10.20 16.52 2.70
CA VAL A 81 -9.13 16.19 3.65
C VAL A 81 -8.65 17.47 4.36
N GLY A 82 -8.36 18.52 3.60
CA GLY A 82 -7.93 19.80 4.16
C GLY A 82 -9.00 20.46 5.05
N LYS A 83 -10.26 20.50 4.58
CA LYS A 83 -11.38 21.13 5.31
C LYS A 83 -11.77 20.38 6.60
N SER A 84 -11.60 19.06 6.62
CA SER A 84 -12.10 18.23 7.73
C SER A 84 -11.07 18.05 8.85
N ALA A 85 -9.79 18.30 8.58
CA ALA A 85 -8.70 17.97 9.49
C ALA A 85 -8.87 18.60 10.88
N GLU A 86 -9.07 19.92 10.98
CA GLU A 86 -9.21 20.57 12.28
C GLU A 86 -10.45 20.10 13.04
N ALA A 87 -11.60 20.03 12.37
CA ALA A 87 -12.86 19.61 12.98
C ALA A 87 -12.81 18.17 13.52
N ALA A 88 -12.06 17.28 12.86
CA ALA A 88 -11.89 15.90 13.28
C ALA A 88 -10.79 15.73 14.35
N LEU A 89 -9.63 16.38 14.18
CA LEU A 89 -8.44 16.11 14.99
C LEU A 89 -8.38 16.94 16.27
N VAL A 90 -8.79 18.21 16.24
CA VAL A 90 -8.65 19.12 17.39
C VAL A 90 -9.41 18.60 18.63
N PRO A 91 -10.68 18.14 18.53
CA PRO A 91 -11.38 17.58 19.69
C PRO A 91 -10.66 16.36 20.28
N ILE A 92 -10.15 15.47 19.42
CA ILE A 92 -9.41 14.27 19.83
C ILE A 92 -8.14 14.67 20.60
N PHE A 93 -7.35 15.59 20.06
CA PHE A 93 -6.13 16.03 20.74
C PHE A 93 -6.43 16.75 22.05
N MET A 94 -7.44 17.62 22.08
CA MET A 94 -7.84 18.30 23.32
C MET A 94 -8.31 17.33 24.41
N GLU A 95 -8.96 16.23 24.05
CA GLU A 95 -9.41 15.20 24.98
C GLU A 95 -8.27 14.30 25.44
N LYS A 96 -7.41 13.85 24.51
CA LYS A 96 -6.47 12.75 24.74
C LYS A 96 -5.05 13.18 25.14
N LEU A 97 -4.65 14.42 24.87
CA LEU A 97 -3.30 14.89 25.13
C LEU A 97 -3.30 16.04 26.14
N SER A 98 -2.27 16.13 26.96
CA SER A 98 -1.92 17.31 27.75
C SER A 98 -1.22 18.37 26.88
N GLU A 99 -1.13 19.61 27.37
CA GLU A 99 -0.39 20.66 26.68
C GLU A 99 1.09 20.31 26.49
N ASP A 100 1.71 19.69 27.49
CA ASP A 100 3.15 19.38 27.44
C ASP A 100 3.44 18.22 26.49
N GLU A 101 2.54 17.24 26.38
CA GLU A 101 2.61 16.21 25.35
C GLU A 101 2.47 16.81 23.95
N MET A 102 1.49 17.70 23.73
CA MET A 102 1.34 18.38 22.43
C MET A 102 2.58 19.18 22.07
N LYS A 103 3.14 19.97 23.01
CA LYS A 103 4.39 20.73 22.77
C LYS A 103 5.55 19.79 22.41
N THR A 104 5.68 18.68 23.12
CA THR A 104 6.74 17.68 22.87
C THR A 104 6.60 17.07 21.48
N ILE A 105 5.39 16.68 21.09
CA ILE A 105 5.12 16.12 19.76
C ILE A 105 5.40 17.15 18.67
N ILE A 106 4.90 18.38 18.83
CA ILE A 106 5.12 19.48 17.87
C ILE A 106 6.63 19.75 17.71
N ALA A 107 7.37 19.86 18.81
CA ALA A 107 8.81 20.10 18.78
C ALA A 107 9.55 18.96 18.06
N TYR A 108 9.14 17.71 18.25
CA TYR A 108 9.70 16.58 17.53
C TYR A 108 9.38 16.63 16.04
N MET A 109 8.13 16.89 15.65
CA MET A 109 7.70 16.95 14.25
C MET A 109 8.39 18.09 13.48
N GLU A 110 8.66 19.22 14.13
CA GLU A 110 9.34 20.37 13.54
C GLU A 110 10.88 20.27 13.61
N SER A 111 11.41 19.27 14.31
CA SER A 111 12.85 19.13 14.52
C SER A 111 13.58 18.78 13.21
N PRO A 112 14.66 19.51 12.85
CA PRO A 112 15.53 19.13 11.73
C PRO A 112 16.12 17.72 11.90
N ALA A 113 16.34 17.28 13.14
CA ALA A 113 16.84 15.93 13.40
C ALA A 113 15.79 14.86 13.06
N SER A 114 14.50 15.13 13.31
CA SER A 114 13.40 14.24 12.93
C SER A 114 13.27 14.14 11.41
N ALA A 115 13.30 15.28 10.70
CA ALA A 115 13.30 15.30 9.24
C ALA A 115 14.50 14.55 8.64
N LYS A 116 15.70 14.73 9.23
CA LYS A 116 16.91 13.99 8.82
C LYS A 116 16.76 12.48 9.05
N LEU A 117 16.19 12.07 10.18
CA LEU A 117 15.95 10.66 10.48
C LEU A 117 14.99 10.01 9.46
N GLN A 118 13.92 10.71 9.09
CA GLN A 118 12.97 10.24 8.05
C GLN A 118 13.66 10.09 6.70
N ALA A 119 14.47 11.08 6.29
CA ALA A 119 15.20 11.04 5.03
C ALA A 119 16.22 9.88 4.95
N LEU A 120 16.79 9.47 6.09
CA LEU A 120 17.72 8.34 6.18
C LEU A 120 17.01 6.97 6.20
N GLY A 121 15.68 6.94 6.29
CA GLY A 121 14.91 5.71 6.48
C GLY A 121 15.13 4.67 5.39
N ALA A 122 15.06 5.08 4.11
CA ALA A 122 15.23 4.18 2.97
C ALA A 122 16.64 3.55 2.95
N ASP A 123 17.68 4.36 3.12
CA ASP A 123 19.07 3.90 3.15
C ASP A 123 19.32 2.93 4.30
N ALA A 124 18.76 3.23 5.49
CA ALA A 124 18.88 2.37 6.66
C ALA A 124 18.16 1.03 6.46
N THR A 125 16.95 1.05 5.91
CA THR A 125 16.18 -0.15 5.57
C THR A 125 16.91 -1.00 4.54
N ASP A 126 17.46 -0.40 3.48
CA ASP A 126 18.23 -1.09 2.46
C ASP A 126 19.50 -1.75 3.02
N ALA A 127 20.23 -1.02 3.87
CA ALA A 127 21.41 -1.56 4.54
C ALA A 127 21.06 -2.75 5.45
N TRP A 128 19.94 -2.65 6.19
CA TRP A 128 19.48 -3.73 7.05
C TRP A 128 19.01 -4.95 6.23
N ALA A 129 18.25 -4.74 5.17
CA ALA A 129 17.77 -5.79 4.27
C ALA A 129 18.93 -6.57 3.64
N LYS A 130 19.97 -5.86 3.15
CA LYS A 130 21.19 -6.50 2.61
C LYS A 130 21.84 -7.43 3.62
N ARG A 131 21.93 -7.01 4.89
CA ARG A 131 22.47 -7.87 5.97
C ARG A 131 21.62 -9.10 6.24
N ILE A 132 20.29 -8.96 6.25
CA ILE A 132 19.39 -10.11 6.42
C ILE A 132 19.58 -11.11 5.27
N ILE A 133 19.61 -10.63 4.03
CA ILE A 133 19.82 -11.47 2.83
C ILE A 133 21.16 -12.20 2.93
N GLU A 134 22.23 -11.50 3.26
CA GLU A 134 23.56 -12.10 3.41
C GLU A 134 23.58 -13.18 4.50
N ALA A 135 22.99 -12.91 5.66
CA ALA A 135 22.96 -13.84 6.79
C ALA A 135 22.08 -15.08 6.53
N THR A 136 21.05 -14.97 5.69
CA THR A 136 20.06 -16.04 5.46
C THR A 136 20.29 -16.83 4.17
N ARG A 137 21.14 -16.34 3.26
CA ARG A 137 21.35 -16.91 1.92
C ARG A 137 21.61 -18.42 1.93
N SER A 138 22.58 -18.89 2.70
CA SER A 138 22.97 -20.30 2.71
C SER A 138 21.85 -21.21 3.22
N GLN A 139 21.11 -20.78 4.25
CA GLN A 139 19.98 -21.51 4.80
C GLN A 139 18.83 -21.60 3.78
N VAL A 140 18.52 -20.50 3.10
CA VAL A 140 17.48 -20.47 2.05
C VAL A 140 17.87 -21.39 0.88
N GLU A 141 19.12 -21.34 0.42
CA GLU A 141 19.63 -22.20 -0.65
C GLU A 141 19.57 -23.70 -0.27
N ALA A 142 19.89 -24.05 0.98
CA ALA A 142 19.78 -25.42 1.46
C ALA A 142 18.31 -25.89 1.52
N GLY A 143 17.41 -25.01 1.99
CA GLY A 143 15.97 -25.26 2.00
C GLY A 143 15.41 -25.47 0.58
N ALA A 144 15.82 -24.65 -0.38
CA ALA A 144 15.42 -24.76 -1.78
C ALA A 144 15.82 -26.11 -2.39
N LYS A 145 17.07 -26.55 -2.21
CA LYS A 145 17.54 -27.86 -2.68
C LYS A 145 16.76 -29.02 -2.07
N THR A 146 16.44 -28.90 -0.77
CA THR A 146 15.64 -29.90 -0.06
C THR A 146 14.23 -29.99 -0.65
N PHE A 147 13.61 -28.84 -0.90
CA PHE A 147 12.29 -28.76 -1.53
C PHE A 147 12.31 -29.35 -2.95
N GLU A 148 13.28 -28.97 -3.80
CA GLU A 148 13.40 -29.49 -5.17
C GLU A 148 13.51 -31.01 -5.20
N SER A 149 14.31 -31.60 -4.31
CA SER A 149 14.43 -33.06 -4.19
C SER A 149 13.11 -33.73 -3.82
N ALA A 150 12.36 -33.16 -2.87
CA ALA A 150 11.06 -33.67 -2.48
C ALA A 150 10.03 -33.52 -3.61
N ALA A 151 9.99 -32.36 -4.27
CA ALA A 151 9.10 -32.08 -5.38
C ALA A 151 9.34 -33.04 -6.55
N ASN A 152 10.59 -33.25 -6.95
CA ASN A 152 10.97 -34.18 -8.03
C ASN A 152 10.54 -35.62 -7.72
N ARG A 153 10.67 -36.06 -6.45
CA ARG A 153 10.19 -37.39 -6.03
C ARG A 153 8.68 -37.53 -6.18
N ILE A 154 7.92 -36.52 -5.73
CA ILE A 154 6.46 -36.53 -5.77
C ILE A 154 5.96 -36.52 -7.23
N VAL A 155 6.49 -35.62 -8.05
CA VAL A 155 6.12 -35.52 -9.47
C VAL A 155 6.55 -36.76 -10.25
N GLY A 156 7.76 -37.27 -10.01
CA GLY A 156 8.27 -38.50 -10.63
C GLY A 156 7.46 -39.74 -10.27
N ALA A 157 7.00 -39.86 -9.01
CA ALA A 157 6.10 -40.93 -8.57
C ALA A 157 4.72 -40.85 -9.26
N ALA A 158 4.23 -39.65 -9.56
CA ALA A 158 2.99 -39.46 -10.33
C ALA A 158 3.16 -39.76 -11.84
N GLY A 159 4.37 -39.63 -12.40
CA GLY A 159 4.69 -39.96 -13.79
C GLY A 159 5.02 -41.44 -14.05
N GLY A 160 5.37 -42.19 -13.01
CA GLY A 160 5.74 -43.61 -13.07
C GLY A 160 4.63 -44.55 -12.63
N SER A 161 3.51 -44.59 -13.36
CA SER A 161 2.49 -45.65 -13.23
C SER A 161 1.96 -46.12 -14.59
N GLY A 162 2.84 -46.15 -15.59
CA GLY A 162 2.57 -46.66 -16.94
C GLY A 162 3.59 -47.71 -17.38
N SER A 163 3.84 -48.75 -16.58
CA SER A 163 4.49 -49.98 -17.08
C SER A 163 3.97 -51.19 -16.33
N GLY A 164 2.68 -51.46 -16.49
CA GLY A 164 2.07 -52.74 -16.16
C GLY A 164 1.28 -53.23 -17.37
N GLY A 165 1.81 -54.21 -18.09
CA GLY A 165 1.01 -54.99 -19.04
C GLY A 165 1.73 -55.42 -20.31
N ASN A 166 2.63 -56.40 -20.22
CA ASN A 166 2.67 -57.44 -21.24
C ASN A 166 3.31 -58.73 -20.67
N SER A 167 2.48 -59.59 -20.07
CA SER A 167 2.84 -61.01 -19.89
C SER A 167 2.68 -61.73 -21.23
N PRO A 168 3.71 -62.37 -21.81
CA PRO A 168 3.52 -63.19 -22.99
C PRO A 168 3.04 -64.60 -22.58
N ALA A 169 1.96 -65.04 -23.21
CA ALA A 169 1.46 -66.40 -23.17
C ALA A 169 2.45 -67.39 -23.81
N LYS A 170 2.51 -68.62 -23.28
CA LYS A 170 2.77 -69.90 -23.98
C LYS A 170 2.44 -71.04 -23.00
N LYS A 171 1.37 -71.81 -23.24
CA LYS A 171 1.31 -73.08 -24.00
C LYS A 171 2.17 -74.18 -23.42
#